data_AF-A0A7C6RKC9-F1
#
_entry.id   AF-A0A7C6RKC9-F1
#
_cell.length_a   1.000
_cell.length_b   1.000
_cell.length_c   1.000
_cell.angle_alpha   90.00
_cell.angle_beta   90.00
_cell.angle_gamma   90.00
#
_symmetry.space_group_name_H-M   'P 1'
#
loop_
_entity.id
_entity.type
_entity.pdbx_description
1 polymer ?
#
loop_
_entity_poly.entity_id
_entity_poly.type
_entity_poly.pdbx_seq_one_letter_code
_entity_poly.pdbx_strand_id
1 'polypeptide(L)' 'ARADINTQEVQAKAAAAMRWCKHASDHAANVGTKPWKYLLVPHDEVSESKRLADYLRFEVKA' A
#
# COMPACT_ATOMS: atom_id res chain seq x y z
N ALA A 1 17.13 3.80 5.28
CA ALA A 1 16.45 2.92 4.31
C ALA A 1 15.29 2.11 4.95
N ARG A 2 15.49 1.14 5.87
CA ARG A 2 14.34 0.55 6.63
C ARG A 2 13.81 1.50 7.70
N ALA A 3 14.71 2.23 8.34
CA ALA A 3 14.38 3.25 9.35
C ALA A 3 13.46 4.35 8.79
N ASP A 4 13.48 4.55 7.48
CA ASP A 4 12.80 5.66 6.82
C ASP A 4 11.28 5.44 6.78
N ILE A 5 10.81 4.19 6.85
CA ILE A 5 9.37 3.87 6.88
C ILE A 5 8.66 4.55 8.03
N ASN A 6 9.32 4.67 9.18
CA ASN A 6 8.72 5.26 10.38
C ASN A 6 8.87 6.79 10.43
N THR A 7 9.48 7.40 9.42
CA THR A 7 9.58 8.86 9.36
C THR A 7 8.20 9.48 9.16
N GLN A 8 8.01 10.65 9.75
CA GLN A 8 6.74 11.38 9.64
C GLN A 8 6.36 11.65 8.18
N GLU A 9 7.35 11.95 7.33
CA GLU A 9 7.12 12.19 5.91
C GLU A 9 6.56 10.95 5.19
N VAL A 10 7.16 9.79 5.40
CA VAL A 10 6.71 8.54 4.78
C VAL A 10 5.32 8.15 5.29
N GLN A 11 5.07 8.29 6.59
CA GLN A 11 3.76 8.00 7.19
C GLN A 11 2.67 8.97 6.68
N ALA A 12 2.98 10.26 6.52
CA ALA A 12 2.04 11.23 5.97
C ALA A 12 1.66 10.91 4.52
N LYS A 13 2.65 10.53 3.69
CA LYS A 13 2.42 10.08 2.32
C LYS A 13 1.60 8.78 2.27
N ALA A 14 1.92 7.81 3.12
CA ALA A 14 1.15 6.56 3.24
C ALA A 14 -0.31 6.83 3.60
N ALA A 15 -0.57 7.73 4.56
CA ALA A 15 -1.93 8.11 4.94
C ALA A 15 -2.70 8.78 3.78
N ALA A 16 -2.04 9.61 2.97
CA ALA A 16 -2.64 10.20 1.77
C ALA A 16 -2.97 9.13 0.71
N ALA A 17 -2.05 8.20 0.46
CA ALA A 17 -2.25 7.09 -0.47
C ALA A 17 -3.39 6.16 -0.02
N MET A 18 -3.50 5.88 1.28
CA MET A 18 -4.61 5.12 1.87
C MET A 18 -5.97 5.77 1.58
N ARG A 19 -6.09 7.08 1.77
CA ARG A 19 -7.32 7.82 1.43
C ARG A 19 -7.65 7.72 -0.06
N TRP A 20 -6.64 7.79 -0.91
CA TRP A 20 -6.82 7.61 -2.35
C TRP A 20 -7.33 6.20 -2.69
N CYS A 21 -6.73 5.14 -2.14
CA CYS A 21 -7.17 3.76 -2.36
C CYS A 21 -8.61 3.53 -1.88
N LYS A 22 -9.03 4.19 -0.79
CA LYS A 22 -10.43 4.18 -0.35
C LYS A 22 -11.35 4.75 -1.44
N HIS A 23 -11.11 5.98 -1.87
CA HIS A 23 -11.94 6.62 -2.91
C HIS A 23 -11.94 5.85 -4.23
N ALA A 24 -10.78 5.32 -4.64
CA ALA A 24 -10.67 4.51 -5.84
C ALA A 24 -11.45 3.19 -5.71
N SER A 25 -11.46 2.57 -4.53
CA SER A 25 -12.25 1.36 -4.25
C SER A 25 -13.75 1.65 -4.21
N ASP A 26 -14.16 2.78 -3.61
CA ASP A 26 -15.56 3.22 -3.60
C ASP A 26 -16.07 3.43 -5.03
N HIS A 27 -15.24 4.05 -5.89
CA HIS A 27 -15.56 4.18 -7.31
C HIS A 27 -15.57 2.82 -8.03
N ALA A 28 -14.56 1.97 -7.78
CA ALA A 28 -14.45 0.63 -8.36
C ALA A 28 -15.68 -0.24 -8.05
N ALA A 29 -16.23 -0.14 -6.84
CA ALA A 29 -17.45 -0.82 -6.43
C ALA A 29 -18.66 -0.42 -7.28
N ASN A 30 -18.78 0.86 -7.65
CA ASN A 30 -19.87 1.35 -8.50
C ASN A 30 -19.77 0.85 -9.95
N VAL A 31 -18.55 0.60 -10.44
CA VAL A 31 -18.31 0.12 -11.81
C VAL A 31 -18.07 -1.40 -11.90
N GLY A 32 -18.20 -2.13 -10.78
CA GLY A 32 -18.03 -3.59 -10.73
C GLY A 32 -16.59 -4.08 -10.92
N THR A 33 -15.59 -3.24 -10.65
CA THR A 33 -14.18 -3.61 -10.73
C THR A 33 -13.60 -3.95 -9.36
N LYS A 34 -12.34 -4.41 -9.33
CA LYS A 34 -11.70 -4.88 -8.09
C LYS A 34 -11.30 -3.70 -7.19
N PRO A 35 -11.41 -3.83 -5.86
CA PRO A 35 -10.98 -2.80 -4.91
C PRO A 35 -9.46 -2.64 -4.92
N TRP A 36 -9.01 -1.44 -4.59
CA TRP A 36 -7.59 -1.08 -4.49
C TRP A 36 -7.04 -1.41 -3.11
N LYS A 37 -5.79 -1.85 -3.08
CA LYS A 37 -5.02 -2.10 -1.85
C LYS A 37 -3.75 -1.28 -1.87
N TYR A 38 -3.35 -0.76 -0.72
CA TYR A 38 -2.09 -0.05 -0.54
C TYR A 38 -1.12 -0.89 0.28
N LEU A 39 0.10 -1.05 -0.22
CA LEU A 39 1.18 -1.78 0.45
C LEU A 39 2.35 -0.83 0.68
N LEU A 40 2.85 -0.78 1.91
CA LEU A 40 4.06 -0.02 2.26
C LEU A 40 5.23 -0.99 2.49
N VAL A 41 6.00 -1.24 1.43
CA VAL A 41 7.05 -2.27 1.43
C VAL A 41 8.41 -1.63 1.77
N PRO A 42 9.14 -2.16 2.78
CA PRO A 42 10.53 -1.79 3.01
C PRO A 42 11.42 -2.10 1.82
N HIS A 43 12.35 -1.20 1.49
CA HIS A 43 13.30 -1.39 0.39
C HIS A 43 14.11 -2.70 0.51
N ASP A 44 14.42 -3.14 1.74
CA ASP A 44 15.18 -4.37 2.04
C ASP A 44 14.36 -5.66 1.92
N GLU A 45 13.04 -5.56 1.80
CA GLU A 45 12.14 -6.70 1.60
C GLU A 45 11.88 -6.98 0.11
N VAL A 46 12.32 -6.10 -0.79
CA VAL A 46 12.16 -6.24 -2.24
C VAL A 46 13.30 -7.09 -2.81
N SER A 47 12.97 -8.28 -3.31
CA SER A 47 13.92 -9.15 -4.01
C SER A 47 13.29 -9.81 -5.25
N GLU A 48 14.12 -10.16 -6.24
CA GLU A 48 13.68 -10.75 -7.52
C GLU A 48 12.95 -12.08 -7.35
N SER A 49 13.24 -12.81 -6.27
CA SER A 49 12.61 -14.09 -5.94
C SER A 49 11.19 -13.97 -5.35
N LYS A 50 10.73 -12.76 -5.00
CA LYS A 50 9.44 -12.54 -4.32
C LYS A 50 8.31 -12.32 -5.34
N ARG A 51 7.14 -12.86 -5.03
CA ARG A 51 5.90 -12.68 -5.78
C ARG A 51 5.05 -11.58 -5.14
N LEU A 52 4.07 -11.07 -5.88
CA LEU A 52 3.11 -10.09 -5.37
C LEU A 52 2.43 -10.56 -4.07
N ALA A 53 2.08 -11.85 -4.00
CA ALA A 53 1.47 -12.45 -2.82
C ALA A 53 2.34 -12.32 -1.56
N ASP A 54 3.67 -12.37 -1.69
CA ASP A 54 4.59 -12.25 -0.57
C ASP A 54 4.61 -10.85 0.04
N TYR A 55 4.19 -9.84 -0.74
CA TYR A 55 4.10 -8.45 -0.29
C TYR A 55 2.75 -8.11 0.36
N LEU A 56 1.74 -8.97 0.23
CA LEU A 56 0.42 -8.72 0.83
C LEU A 56 0.46 -8.58 2.36
N ARG A 57 1.51 -9.09 3.01
CA ARG A 57 1.78 -8.86 4.45
C ARG A 57 2.08 -7.40 4.82
N PHE A 58 2.42 -6.57 3.83
CA PHE A 58 2.67 -5.13 3.99
C PHE A 58 1.43 -4.29 3.63
N GLU A 59 0.28 -4.93 3.41
CA GLU A 59 -0.99 -4.22 3.21
C GLU A 59 -1.29 -3.34 4.43
N VAL A 60 -1.39 -2.04 4.19
CA VAL A 60 -1.85 -1.10 5.21
C VAL A 60 -3.37 -1.15 5.20
N LYS A 61 -3.95 -1.57 6.32
CA LYS A 61 -5.41 -1.61 6.47
C LYS A 61 -5.93 -0.24 6.89
N ALA A 62 -7.05 0.16 6.28
CA ALA A 62 -7.78 1.37 6.63
C ALA A 62 -8.54 1.20 7.95
#